data_AF-A0A2W6CYJ4-F1
#
_entry.id   AF-A0A2W6CYJ4-F1
#
_cell.length_a   1.000
_cell.length_b   1.000
_cell.length_c   1.000
_cell.angle_alpha   90.00
_cell.angle_beta   90.00
_cell.angle_gamma   90.00
#
_symmetry.space_group_name_H-M   'P 1'
#
loop_
_entity.id
_entity.type
_entity.pdbx_description
1 polymer ?
#
loop_
_entity_poly.entity_id
_entity_poly.type
_entity_poly.pdbx_seq_one_letter_code
_entity_poly.pdbx_strand_id
1 'polypeptide(L)'
;MTVSAGSDWSGLGTAASTFMIGIDAAGRHVIPAADALLAIAVSEQHPITGAVCGARVMVARKWGEYHRNHPVIKSDDRLCPTCAWSAALATGRLEQELDALRPRDITLQVMVRLLPHTQILPRLCRSIIDQLGADEHDHSRLVEVLAHATAHRPVALLPKECGDGECEHQPCTGTDGVLACPACSLLAGGWAGEWEGQYQPECTIAAPCQVLSTLAASYGINGTDWVDSHA
;
A
#
# COMPACT_ATOMS: atom_id res chain seq x y z
N MET A 1 -39.68 -8.23 -38.21
CA MET A 1 -39.65 -6.85 -37.68
C MET A 1 -38.52 -6.78 -36.69
N THR A 2 -37.39 -6.29 -37.18
CA THR A 2 -36.09 -6.15 -36.51
C THR A 2 -35.87 -4.65 -36.33
N VAL A 3 -35.52 -4.22 -35.11
CA VAL A 3 -34.95 -2.89 -34.87
C VAL A 3 -33.68 -3.08 -34.07
N SER A 4 -32.56 -3.00 -34.78
CA SER A 4 -31.24 -2.78 -34.22
C SER A 4 -31.15 -1.31 -33.81
N ALA A 5 -30.86 -1.03 -32.55
CA ALA A 5 -30.41 0.28 -32.11
C ALA A 5 -28.90 0.22 -31.93
N GLY A 6 -28.17 0.63 -32.97
CA GLY A 6 -26.76 0.98 -32.85
C GLY A 6 -26.64 2.27 -32.05
N SER A 7 -25.73 2.27 -31.07
CA SER A 7 -25.23 3.49 -30.46
C SER A 7 -23.76 3.62 -30.82
N ASP A 8 -23.51 4.29 -31.95
CA ASP A 8 -22.21 4.82 -32.32
C ASP A 8 -21.79 5.87 -31.27
N TRP A 9 -20.86 5.49 -30.40
CA TRP A 9 -20.12 6.42 -29.55
C TRP A 9 -18.81 6.78 -30.25
N SER A 10 -18.90 7.68 -31.22
CA SER A 10 -17.73 8.37 -31.78
C SER A 10 -17.74 9.82 -31.30
N GLY A 11 -17.16 10.03 -30.11
CA GLY A 11 -16.91 11.36 -29.55
C GLY A 11 -15.64 11.31 -28.71
N LEU A 12 -14.64 12.08 -29.11
CA LEU A 12 -13.36 12.27 -28.42
C LEU A 12 -13.59 12.79 -26.98
N GLY A 13 -13.76 11.87 -26.05
CA GLY A 13 -13.73 12.14 -24.61
C GLY A 13 -12.41 11.63 -24.05
N THR A 14 -11.61 12.52 -23.50
CA THR A 14 -10.53 12.19 -22.57
C THR A 14 -11.08 11.17 -21.59
N ALA A 15 -10.52 9.95 -21.53
CA ALA A 15 -11.04 8.89 -20.66
C ALA A 15 -11.22 9.46 -19.25
N ALA A 16 -12.47 9.50 -18.77
CA ALA A 16 -12.74 10.01 -17.43
C ALA A 16 -11.92 9.20 -16.44
N SER A 17 -11.17 9.89 -15.58
CA SER A 17 -10.40 9.25 -14.52
C SER A 17 -11.29 8.33 -13.72
N THR A 18 -10.83 7.10 -13.48
CA THR A 18 -11.61 6.13 -12.70
C THR A 18 -11.67 6.51 -11.22
N PHE A 19 -10.64 7.22 -10.72
CA PHE A 19 -10.47 7.45 -9.29
C PHE A 19 -9.89 8.83 -8.92
N MET A 20 -10.22 9.30 -7.72
CA MET A 20 -9.67 10.50 -7.08
C MET A 20 -9.05 10.17 -5.71
N ILE A 21 -8.32 11.12 -5.13
CA ILE A 21 -7.65 10.94 -3.84
C ILE A 21 -8.54 11.42 -2.69
N GLY A 22 -8.71 10.55 -1.69
CA GLY A 22 -9.32 10.84 -0.40
C GLY A 22 -8.31 10.87 0.74
N ILE A 23 -8.62 11.59 1.81
CA ILE A 23 -7.83 11.63 3.03
C ILE A 23 -8.67 11.47 4.29
N ASP A 24 -8.10 10.83 5.29
CA ASP A 24 -8.55 10.84 6.67
C ASP A 24 -7.34 10.89 7.62
N ALA A 25 -7.57 10.65 8.92
CA ALA A 25 -6.50 10.60 9.90
C ALA A 25 -5.56 9.39 9.73
N ALA A 26 -6.04 8.30 9.14
CA ALA A 26 -5.25 7.09 8.94
C ALA A 26 -4.33 7.22 7.72
N GLY A 27 -4.74 7.98 6.69
CA GLY A 27 -3.89 8.28 5.55
C GLY A 27 -4.64 8.64 4.28
N ARG A 28 -4.15 8.12 3.16
CA ARG A 28 -4.71 8.37 1.82
C ARG A 28 -5.50 7.18 1.34
N HIS A 29 -6.58 7.47 0.66
CA HIS A 29 -7.53 6.50 0.14
C HIS A 29 -7.85 6.79 -1.33
N VAL A 30 -8.40 5.79 -1.99
CA VAL A 30 -8.86 5.90 -3.38
C VAL A 30 -10.38 6.00 -3.38
N ILE A 31 -10.91 6.99 -4.10
CA ILE A 31 -12.36 7.26 -4.20
C ILE A 31 -12.79 7.07 -5.65
N PRO A 32 -13.93 6.42 -5.95
CA PRO A 32 -14.52 6.47 -7.29
C PRO A 32 -14.72 7.91 -7.76
N ALA A 33 -14.28 8.25 -8.97
CA ALA A 33 -14.32 9.65 -9.42
C ALA A 33 -15.74 10.24 -9.45
N ALA A 34 -16.75 9.44 -9.79
CA ALA A 34 -18.15 9.86 -9.75
C ALA A 34 -18.58 10.31 -8.35
N ASP A 35 -18.24 9.54 -7.32
CA ASP A 35 -18.60 9.84 -5.93
C ASP A 35 -17.85 11.06 -5.40
N ALA A 36 -16.59 11.22 -5.79
CA ALA A 36 -15.80 12.39 -5.44
C ALA A 36 -16.37 13.67 -6.08
N LEU A 37 -16.73 13.64 -7.36
CA LEU A 37 -17.34 14.75 -8.08
C LEU A 37 -18.71 15.12 -7.49
N LEU A 38 -19.52 14.13 -7.13
CA LEU A 38 -20.80 14.35 -6.45
C LEU A 38 -20.59 15.03 -5.09
N ALA A 39 -19.66 14.53 -4.26
CA ALA A 39 -19.36 15.14 -2.97
C ALA A 39 -18.83 16.58 -3.10
N ILE A 40 -18.03 16.85 -4.13
CA ILE A 40 -17.52 18.19 -4.46
C ILE A 40 -18.67 19.14 -4.81
N ALA A 41 -19.63 18.67 -5.60
CA ALA A 41 -20.79 19.45 -6.01
C ALA A 41 -21.75 19.75 -4.85
N VAL A 42 -21.86 18.84 -3.87
CA VAL A 42 -22.77 18.98 -2.72
C VAL A 42 -22.20 19.86 -1.61
N SER A 43 -20.88 19.89 -1.40
CA SER A 43 -20.27 20.67 -0.32
C SER A 43 -18.93 21.27 -0.71
N GLU A 44 -18.88 22.61 -0.81
CA GLU A 44 -17.65 23.36 -1.10
C GLU A 44 -16.60 23.22 0.01
N GLN A 45 -17.01 23.27 1.27
CA GLN A 45 -16.10 23.31 2.41
C GLN A 45 -15.61 21.92 2.85
N HIS A 46 -16.49 20.92 2.83
CA HIS A 46 -16.21 19.60 3.38
C HIS A 46 -16.79 18.49 2.48
N PRO A 47 -16.23 18.25 1.28
CA PRO A 47 -16.66 17.17 0.41
C PRO A 47 -16.27 15.82 1.02
N ILE A 48 -17.21 15.15 1.67
CA ILE A 48 -16.96 13.84 2.33
C ILE A 48 -17.71 12.76 1.57
N THR A 49 -17.05 11.63 1.32
CA THR A 49 -17.63 10.46 0.64
C THR A 49 -16.97 9.15 1.09
N GLY A 50 -17.41 8.02 0.54
CA GLY A 50 -16.82 6.71 0.75
C GLY A 50 -15.62 6.46 -0.17
N ALA A 51 -14.54 5.96 0.40
CA ALA A 51 -13.45 5.34 -0.35
C ALA A 51 -13.82 3.93 -0.80
N VAL A 52 -13.05 3.36 -1.75
CA VAL A 52 -13.28 1.99 -2.24
C VAL A 52 -13.14 0.92 -1.14
N CYS A 53 -12.37 1.20 -0.07
CA CYS A 53 -12.25 0.33 1.10
C CYS A 53 -13.42 0.46 2.09
N GLY A 54 -14.39 1.33 1.83
CA GLY A 54 -15.51 1.63 2.72
C GLY A 54 -15.23 2.73 3.76
N ALA A 55 -14.01 3.25 3.84
CA ALA A 55 -13.67 4.34 4.76
C ALA A 55 -14.38 5.65 4.36
N ARG A 56 -14.77 6.43 5.37
CA ARG A 56 -15.33 7.78 5.17
C ARG A 56 -14.19 8.79 5.11
N VAL A 57 -14.04 9.47 3.98
CA VAL A 57 -12.86 10.30 3.67
C VAL A 57 -13.25 11.66 3.13
N MET A 58 -12.39 12.65 3.34
CA MET A 58 -12.49 13.97 2.71
C MET A 58 -11.83 13.94 1.32
N VAL A 59 -12.50 14.48 0.31
CA VAL A 59 -11.94 14.56 -1.06
C VAL A 59 -10.81 15.60 -1.10
N ALA A 60 -9.61 15.17 -1.49
CA ALA A 60 -8.44 16.03 -1.63
C ALA A 60 -8.44 16.77 -2.96
N ARG A 61 -9.34 17.75 -3.12
CA ARG A 61 -9.57 18.49 -4.39
C ARG A 61 -8.30 18.96 -5.09
N LYS A 62 -7.34 19.48 -4.31
CA LYS A 62 -6.08 20.06 -4.83
C LYS A 62 -5.12 19.01 -5.40
N TRP A 63 -5.30 17.73 -5.08
CA TRP A 63 -4.46 16.65 -5.58
C TRP A 63 -5.06 15.98 -6.82
N GLY A 64 -6.33 16.20 -7.10
CA GLY A 64 -6.97 15.75 -8.33
C GLY A 64 -7.08 14.22 -8.42
N GLU A 65 -6.73 13.70 -9.59
CA GLU A 65 -6.90 12.30 -9.96
C GLU A 65 -5.93 11.37 -9.24
N TYR A 66 -6.40 10.18 -8.92
CA TYR A 66 -5.53 9.14 -8.40
C TYR A 66 -4.74 8.48 -9.52
N HIS A 67 -3.43 8.43 -9.34
CA HIS A 67 -2.56 7.49 -10.01
C HIS A 67 -1.45 7.06 -9.04
N ARG A 68 -1.00 5.81 -9.12
CA ARG A 68 -0.05 5.25 -8.14
C ARG A 68 1.27 6.02 -8.03
N ASN A 69 1.70 6.64 -9.14
CA ASN A 69 2.92 7.47 -9.20
C ASN A 69 2.69 8.94 -8.82
N HIS A 70 1.50 9.31 -8.34
CA HIS A 70 1.21 10.69 -7.95
C HIS A 70 2.15 11.13 -6.83
N PRO A 71 2.74 12.34 -6.85
CA PRO A 71 3.76 12.74 -5.88
C PRO A 71 3.32 12.51 -4.42
N VAL A 72 2.08 12.89 -4.06
CA VAL A 72 1.54 12.72 -2.70
C VAL A 72 1.23 11.27 -2.30
N ILE A 73 1.21 10.35 -3.27
CA ILE A 73 0.96 8.91 -3.07
C ILE A 73 2.29 8.16 -3.06
N LYS A 74 3.20 8.50 -3.98
CA LYS A 74 4.51 7.87 -4.11
C LYS A 74 5.40 8.13 -2.88
N SER A 75 5.29 9.31 -2.27
CA SER A 75 6.08 9.69 -1.10
C SER A 75 5.48 9.24 0.23
N ASP A 76 4.39 8.47 0.24
CA ASP A 76 3.65 8.20 1.46
C ASP A 76 3.42 6.71 1.71
N ASP A 77 3.79 6.28 2.92
CA ASP A 77 3.59 4.92 3.41
C ASP A 77 2.19 4.70 4.01
N ARG A 78 1.33 5.72 4.04
CA ARG A 78 -0.04 5.67 4.57
C ARG A 78 -1.12 5.57 3.49
N LEU A 79 -0.78 5.09 2.29
CA LEU A 79 -1.80 4.68 1.31
C LEU A 79 -2.51 3.42 1.81
N CYS A 80 -3.84 3.47 1.91
CA CYS A 80 -4.66 2.32 2.29
C CYS A 80 -4.41 1.12 1.35
N PRO A 81 -3.93 -0.04 1.86
CA PRO A 81 -3.64 -1.21 1.03
C PRO A 81 -4.85 -1.73 0.24
N THR A 82 -6.03 -1.79 0.86
CA THR A 82 -7.28 -2.18 0.20
C THR A 82 -7.60 -1.26 -0.98
N CYS A 83 -7.41 0.05 -0.80
CA CYS A 83 -7.61 1.02 -1.88
C CYS A 83 -6.61 0.85 -3.02
N ALA A 84 -5.33 0.65 -2.68
CA ALA A 84 -4.26 0.46 -3.66
C ALA A 84 -4.53 -0.76 -4.56
N TRP A 85 -4.82 -1.92 -3.96
CA TRP A 85 -5.09 -3.15 -4.70
C TRP A 85 -6.39 -3.11 -5.49
N SER A 86 -7.45 -2.52 -4.93
CA SER A 86 -8.73 -2.35 -5.66
C SER A 86 -8.55 -1.49 -6.90
N ALA A 87 -7.81 -0.37 -6.78
CA ALA A 87 -7.53 0.51 -7.91
C ALA A 87 -6.61 -0.16 -8.95
N ALA A 88 -5.61 -0.93 -8.50
CA ALA A 88 -4.72 -1.67 -9.37
C ALA A 88 -5.48 -2.74 -10.17
N LEU A 89 -6.41 -3.48 -9.55
CA LEU A 89 -7.26 -4.44 -10.26
C LEU A 89 -8.18 -3.74 -11.27
N ALA A 90 -8.92 -2.72 -10.84
CA ALA A 90 -9.87 -2.00 -11.68
C ALA A 90 -9.23 -1.32 -12.90
N THR A 91 -7.92 -1.05 -12.85
CA THR A 91 -7.18 -0.39 -13.93
C THR A 91 -6.19 -1.30 -14.65
N GLY A 92 -6.13 -2.59 -14.32
CA GLY A 92 -5.19 -3.53 -14.94
C GLY A 92 -3.72 -3.24 -14.63
N ARG A 93 -3.42 -2.73 -13.43
CA ARG A 93 -2.08 -2.25 -13.01
C ARG A 93 -1.49 -3.00 -11.82
N LEU A 94 -1.82 -4.27 -11.64
CA LEU A 94 -1.26 -5.12 -10.58
C LEU A 94 0.29 -5.10 -10.54
N GLU A 95 0.94 -5.13 -11.70
CA GLU A 95 2.41 -5.04 -11.80
C GLU A 95 2.98 -3.75 -11.19
N GLN A 96 2.28 -2.64 -11.37
CA GLN A 96 2.71 -1.36 -10.81
C GLN A 96 2.64 -1.38 -9.28
N GLU A 97 1.64 -2.05 -8.72
CA GLU A 97 1.52 -2.18 -7.25
C GLU A 97 2.59 -3.13 -6.69
N LEU A 98 2.87 -4.25 -7.38
CA LEU A 98 3.96 -5.16 -7.01
C LEU A 98 5.33 -4.48 -7.03
N ASP A 99 5.60 -3.62 -8.02
CA ASP A 99 6.84 -2.84 -8.07
C ASP A 99 6.94 -1.84 -6.91
N ALA A 100 5.81 -1.24 -6.52
CA ALA A 100 5.76 -0.31 -5.39
C ALA A 100 6.03 -0.97 -4.04
N LEU A 101 5.86 -2.30 -3.93
CA LEU A 101 6.20 -3.08 -2.73
C LEU A 101 7.68 -3.43 -2.60
N ARG A 102 8.48 -3.24 -3.66
CA ARG A 102 9.91 -3.55 -3.59
C ARG A 102 10.59 -2.62 -2.58
N PRO A 103 11.37 -3.16 -1.62
CA PRO A 103 12.14 -2.32 -0.70
C PRO A 103 13.11 -1.44 -1.48
N ARG A 104 13.26 -0.18 -1.03
CA ARG A 104 14.16 0.80 -1.61
C ARG A 104 15.00 1.45 -0.50
N ASP A 105 16.04 2.16 -0.93
CA ASP A 105 16.84 3.04 -0.09
C ASP A 105 17.32 2.35 1.19
N ILE A 106 17.10 3.00 2.33
CA ILE A 106 17.60 2.54 3.62
C ILE A 106 16.96 1.24 4.09
N THR A 107 15.67 1.05 3.77
CA THR A 107 14.96 -0.20 4.11
C THR A 107 15.57 -1.38 3.37
N LEU A 108 15.92 -1.23 2.09
CA LEU A 108 16.62 -2.27 1.35
C LEU A 108 18.00 -2.57 1.97
N GLN A 109 18.78 -1.54 2.33
CA GLN A 109 20.10 -1.73 2.92
C GLN A 109 20.05 -2.49 4.25
N VAL A 110 19.06 -2.18 5.11
CA VAL A 110 18.82 -2.90 6.36
C VAL A 110 18.34 -4.33 6.08
N MET A 111 17.42 -4.51 5.15
CA MET A 111 16.90 -5.85 4.78
C MET A 111 17.97 -6.78 4.23
N VAL A 112 18.91 -6.29 3.42
CA VAL A 112 20.03 -7.11 2.90
C VAL A 112 20.90 -7.68 4.03
N ARG A 113 21.01 -6.97 5.16
CA ARG A 113 21.81 -7.42 6.30
C ARG A 113 21.07 -8.41 7.20
N LEU A 114 19.76 -8.20 7.39
CA LEU A 114 18.98 -8.92 8.40
C LEU A 114 18.18 -10.09 7.84
N LEU A 115 17.78 -10.02 6.58
CA LEU A 115 16.89 -11.00 5.99
C LEU A 115 17.62 -11.80 4.92
N PRO A 116 17.44 -13.13 4.90
CA PRO A 116 17.97 -13.94 3.81
C PRO A 116 17.39 -13.51 2.45
N HIS A 117 16.15 -12.99 2.39
CA HIS A 117 15.56 -12.44 1.16
C HIS A 117 14.79 -11.16 1.43
N THR A 118 15.12 -10.13 0.65
CA THR A 118 14.51 -8.81 0.77
C THR A 118 13.17 -8.69 0.04
N GLN A 119 12.85 -9.63 -0.85
CA GLN A 119 11.66 -9.59 -1.71
C GLN A 119 10.49 -10.45 -1.21
N ILE A 120 10.42 -10.77 0.08
CA ILE A 120 9.38 -11.65 0.63
C ILE A 120 7.97 -11.17 0.30
N LEU A 121 7.68 -9.89 0.48
CA LEU A 121 6.34 -9.33 0.28
C LEU A 121 5.92 -9.32 -1.21
N PRO A 122 6.69 -8.77 -2.17
CA PRO A 122 6.31 -8.83 -3.57
C PRO A 122 6.22 -10.27 -4.11
N ARG A 123 7.06 -11.20 -3.64
CA ARG A 123 6.93 -12.64 -4.00
C ARG A 123 5.65 -13.25 -3.45
N LEU A 124 5.29 -12.94 -2.21
CA LEU A 124 4.03 -13.38 -1.60
C LEU A 124 2.82 -12.84 -2.36
N CYS A 125 2.79 -11.54 -2.64
CA CYS A 125 1.69 -10.92 -3.37
C CYS A 125 1.54 -11.48 -4.79
N ARG A 126 2.66 -11.76 -5.48
CA ARG A 126 2.64 -12.48 -6.76
C ARG A 126 2.01 -13.87 -6.61
N SER A 127 2.46 -14.67 -5.65
CA SER A 127 1.94 -16.02 -5.44
C SER A 127 0.43 -16.02 -5.12
N ILE A 128 -0.03 -15.02 -4.35
CA ILE A 128 -1.46 -14.80 -4.08
C ILE A 128 -2.23 -14.53 -5.38
N ILE A 129 -1.74 -13.62 -6.23
CA ILE A 129 -2.36 -13.31 -7.53
C ILE A 129 -2.43 -14.54 -8.42
N ASP A 130 -1.32 -15.29 -8.51
CA ASP A 130 -1.23 -16.45 -9.40
C ASP A 130 -2.14 -17.61 -8.96
N GLN A 131 -2.35 -17.79 -7.64
CA GLN A 131 -3.15 -18.88 -7.09
C GLN A 131 -4.65 -18.55 -6.96
N LEU A 132 -5.00 -17.31 -6.64
CA LEU A 132 -6.40 -16.91 -6.47
C LEU A 132 -7.06 -16.48 -7.78
N GLY A 133 -6.29 -16.06 -8.79
CA GLY A 133 -6.86 -15.54 -10.03
C GLY A 133 -7.37 -14.10 -9.88
N ALA A 134 -7.45 -13.39 -11.01
CA ALA A 134 -7.93 -12.01 -11.11
C ALA A 134 -9.29 -11.92 -11.80
N ASP A 135 -10.08 -12.99 -11.77
CA ASP A 135 -11.43 -13.11 -12.29
C ASP A 135 -12.47 -12.47 -11.36
N GLU A 136 -13.51 -11.88 -11.95
CA GLU A 136 -14.40 -10.88 -11.34
C GLU A 136 -15.12 -11.34 -10.05
N HIS A 137 -15.32 -12.65 -9.86
CA HIS A 137 -15.95 -13.19 -8.66
C HIS A 137 -15.00 -13.27 -7.44
N ASP A 138 -13.70 -13.43 -7.68
CA ASP A 138 -12.68 -13.59 -6.63
C ASP A 138 -11.98 -12.25 -6.27
N HIS A 139 -12.35 -11.14 -6.91
CA HIS A 139 -11.74 -9.82 -6.70
C HIS A 139 -11.75 -9.38 -5.23
N SER A 140 -12.86 -9.54 -4.51
CA SER A 140 -12.94 -9.09 -3.11
C SER A 140 -12.01 -9.90 -2.20
N ARG A 141 -11.96 -11.22 -2.40
CA ARG A 141 -11.06 -12.10 -1.64
C ARG A 141 -9.60 -11.84 -1.99
N LEU A 142 -9.28 -11.68 -3.27
CA LEU A 142 -7.94 -11.34 -3.74
C LEU A 142 -7.47 -10.03 -3.09
N VAL A 143 -8.28 -8.97 -3.16
CA VAL A 143 -7.98 -7.67 -2.54
C VAL A 143 -7.78 -7.82 -1.04
N GLU A 144 -8.65 -8.57 -0.35
CA GLU A 144 -8.57 -8.76 1.09
C GLU A 144 -7.24 -9.39 1.51
N VAL A 145 -6.84 -10.49 0.85
CA VAL A 145 -5.58 -11.19 1.17
C VAL A 145 -4.37 -10.32 0.81
N LEU A 146 -4.38 -9.66 -0.35
CA LEU A 146 -3.29 -8.77 -0.77
C LEU A 146 -3.13 -7.56 0.16
N ALA A 147 -4.25 -6.93 0.52
CA ALA A 147 -4.27 -5.80 1.44
C ALA A 147 -3.77 -6.22 2.83
N HIS A 148 -4.21 -7.39 3.32
CA HIS A 148 -3.76 -7.94 4.59
C HIS A 148 -2.25 -8.19 4.57
N ALA A 149 -1.72 -8.91 3.57
CA ALA A 149 -0.28 -9.14 3.44
C ALA A 149 0.52 -7.81 3.38
N THR A 150 0.03 -6.83 2.62
CA THR A 150 0.68 -5.53 2.43
C THR A 150 0.72 -4.70 3.72
N ALA A 151 -0.31 -4.78 4.56
CA ALA A 151 -0.34 -4.09 5.85
C ALA A 151 0.82 -4.51 6.77
N HIS A 152 1.31 -5.75 6.62
CA HIS A 152 2.42 -6.27 7.41
C HIS A 152 3.81 -5.99 6.82
N ARG A 153 3.91 -5.15 5.77
CA ARG A 153 5.17 -4.82 5.09
C ARG A 153 6.29 -4.46 6.08
N PRO A 154 7.46 -5.12 5.99
CA PRO A 154 8.63 -4.75 6.80
C PRO A 154 9.04 -3.29 6.58
N VAL A 155 9.32 -2.58 7.67
CA VAL A 155 9.90 -1.23 7.64
C VAL A 155 11.19 -1.20 8.46
N ALA A 156 12.18 -0.44 8.00
CA ALA A 156 13.36 -0.16 8.81
C ALA A 156 13.01 0.88 9.87
N LEU A 157 13.30 0.54 11.12
CA LEU A 157 13.31 1.49 12.22
C LEU A 157 14.72 2.06 12.34
N LEU A 158 14.80 3.37 12.22
CA LEU A 158 16.02 4.12 12.41
C LEU A 158 15.99 4.78 13.79
N PRO A 159 17.14 4.86 14.49
CA PRO A 159 17.29 5.79 15.60
C PRO A 159 16.85 7.19 15.17
N LYS A 160 16.30 7.97 16.10
CA LYS A 160 15.74 9.30 15.79
C LYS A 160 16.77 10.20 15.09
N GLU A 161 18.00 10.18 15.58
CA GLU A 161 19.13 10.94 15.04
C GLU A 161 19.44 10.56 13.59
N CYS A 162 19.22 9.29 13.23
CA CYS A 162 19.39 8.78 11.88
C CYS A 162 18.24 9.18 10.96
N GLY A 163 17.00 9.21 11.48
CA GLY A 163 15.82 9.65 10.73
C GLY A 163 15.83 11.15 10.41
N ASP A 164 16.34 11.96 11.35
CA ASP A 164 16.43 13.42 11.21
C ASP A 164 17.67 13.86 10.38
N GLY A 165 18.56 12.93 10.02
CA GLY A 165 19.78 13.22 9.26
C GLY A 165 20.88 13.89 10.09
N GLU A 166 20.79 13.79 11.42
CA GLU A 166 21.74 14.35 12.39
C GLU A 166 22.84 13.34 12.79
N CYS A 167 22.85 12.15 12.17
CA CYS A 167 23.84 11.10 12.39
C CYS A 167 25.20 11.41 11.70
N GLU A 168 26.31 11.16 12.39
CA GLU A 168 27.67 11.36 11.84
C GLU A 168 28.15 10.21 10.93
N HIS A 169 27.42 9.09 10.88
CA HIS A 169 27.86 7.87 10.19
C HIS A 169 27.23 7.67 8.80
N GLN A 170 28.07 7.29 7.83
CA GLN A 170 27.70 6.99 6.44
C GLN A 170 28.12 5.55 6.06
N PRO A 171 27.22 4.70 5.55
CA PRO A 171 25.78 4.94 5.32
C PRO A 171 24.98 4.92 6.62
N CYS A 172 24.03 5.86 6.78
CA CYS A 172 23.19 6.01 7.97
C CYS A 172 22.11 4.93 8.03
N THR A 173 22.56 3.69 8.28
CA THR A 173 21.77 2.46 8.29
C THR A 173 21.17 2.11 9.66
N GLY A 174 21.44 2.94 10.67
CA GLY A 174 21.34 2.54 12.07
C GLY A 174 22.37 1.44 12.33
N THR A 175 23.29 1.64 13.26
CA THR A 175 24.31 0.61 13.58
C THR A 175 23.67 -0.72 14.02
N ASP A 176 22.40 -0.69 14.45
CA ASP A 176 21.61 -1.82 14.92
C ASP A 176 20.31 -2.03 14.11
N GLY A 177 20.25 -1.52 12.86
CA GLY A 177 19.03 -1.38 12.06
C GLY A 177 18.00 -2.49 12.31
N VAL A 178 16.84 -2.12 12.86
CA VAL A 178 15.77 -3.06 13.24
C VAL A 178 14.72 -3.06 12.14
N LEU A 179 14.28 -4.24 11.72
CA LEU A 179 13.09 -4.35 10.88
C LEU A 179 11.88 -4.63 11.76
N ALA A 180 10.85 -3.81 11.62
CA ALA A 180 9.59 -3.99 12.33
C ALA A 180 8.43 -4.23 11.37
N CYS A 181 7.38 -4.86 11.89
CA CYS A 181 6.09 -4.95 11.24
C CYS A 181 5.18 -3.85 11.80
N PRO A 182 4.82 -2.81 11.02
CA PRO A 182 3.96 -1.72 11.48
C PRO A 182 2.61 -2.21 12.00
N ALA A 183 1.96 -3.12 11.27
CA ALA A 183 0.64 -3.62 11.63
C ALA A 183 0.61 -4.47 12.91
N CYS A 184 1.74 -5.04 13.32
CA CYS A 184 1.83 -5.81 14.57
C CYS A 184 2.44 -5.01 15.72
N SER A 185 2.96 -3.80 15.47
CA SER A 185 3.68 -3.02 16.47
C SER A 185 2.83 -1.86 16.98
N LEU A 186 3.07 -1.46 18.23
CA LEU A 186 2.43 -0.29 18.80
C LEU A 186 3.12 0.99 18.30
N LEU A 187 2.42 1.74 17.46
CA LEU A 187 2.79 3.10 17.05
C LEU A 187 2.01 4.10 17.89
N ALA A 188 2.72 5.02 18.55
CA ALA A 188 2.08 6.08 19.32
C ALA A 188 1.32 7.05 18.39
N GLY A 189 0.04 7.27 18.68
CA GLY A 189 -0.83 8.18 17.92
C GLY A 189 -0.71 9.63 18.38
N GLY A 190 -1.42 10.55 17.73
CA GLY A 190 -1.30 12.00 17.97
C GLY A 190 -1.72 12.53 19.34
N TRP A 191 -2.22 11.68 20.23
CA TRP A 191 -2.44 12.03 21.63
C TRP A 191 -1.16 11.94 22.48
N ALA A 192 -0.11 11.27 21.97
CA ALA A 192 1.09 10.93 22.73
C ALA A 192 2.15 12.05 22.76
N GLY A 193 1.84 13.23 22.23
CA GLY A 193 2.75 14.40 22.26
C GLY A 193 4.07 14.12 21.56
N GLU A 194 5.19 14.27 22.27
CA GLU A 194 6.54 14.04 21.72
C GLU A 194 6.78 12.60 21.23
N TRP A 195 5.95 11.66 21.68
CA TRP A 195 6.02 10.26 21.28
C TRP A 195 5.21 9.96 20.01
N GLU A 196 4.41 10.89 19.49
CA GLU A 196 3.64 10.69 18.27
C GLU A 196 4.53 10.19 17.11
N GLY A 197 4.10 9.10 16.46
CA GLY A 197 4.82 8.50 15.35
C GLY A 197 6.01 7.62 15.77
N GLN A 198 6.25 7.43 17.07
CA GLN A 198 7.29 6.54 17.58
C GLN A 198 6.75 5.14 17.90
N TYR A 199 7.49 4.11 17.51
CA TYR A 199 7.20 2.74 17.92
C TYR A 199 7.62 2.52 19.37
N GLN A 200 6.76 1.86 20.14
CA GLN A 200 7.02 1.57 21.55
C GLN A 200 7.91 0.31 21.67
N PRO A 201 9.09 0.39 22.31
CA PRO A 201 10.01 -0.75 22.40
C PRO A 201 9.39 -1.99 23.05
N GLU A 202 8.48 -1.80 24.01
CA GLU A 202 7.77 -2.86 24.74
C GLU A 202 6.83 -3.67 23.85
N CYS A 203 6.41 -3.10 22.71
CA CYS A 203 5.47 -3.73 21.78
C CYS A 203 5.90 -3.46 20.32
N THR A 204 7.18 -3.67 20.03
CA THR A 204 7.73 -3.66 18.67
C THR A 204 7.94 -5.10 18.19
N ILE A 205 7.24 -5.48 17.12
CA ILE A 205 7.32 -6.82 16.55
C ILE A 205 8.29 -6.81 15.37
N ALA A 206 9.33 -7.63 15.47
CA ALA A 206 10.31 -7.80 14.40
C ALA A 206 9.66 -8.33 13.10
N ALA A 207 10.17 -7.88 11.96
CA ALA A 207 9.77 -8.37 10.66
C ALA A 207 10.81 -9.35 10.07
N PRO A 208 10.36 -10.42 9.35
CA PRO A 208 8.98 -10.77 9.06
C PRO A 208 8.23 -11.27 10.31
N CYS A 209 7.01 -10.78 10.50
CA CYS A 209 6.16 -11.19 11.62
C CYS A 209 5.50 -12.55 11.33
N GLN A 210 4.91 -13.17 12.37
CA GLN A 210 4.26 -14.47 12.25
C GLN A 210 3.12 -14.47 11.20
N VAL A 211 2.41 -13.35 11.00
CA VAL A 211 1.36 -13.25 9.97
C VAL A 211 1.95 -13.43 8.58
N LEU A 212 3.02 -12.69 8.24
CA LEU A 212 3.70 -12.82 6.95
C LEU A 212 4.28 -14.21 6.75
N SER A 213 4.92 -14.79 7.79
CA SER A 213 5.48 -16.14 7.72
C SER A 213 4.40 -17.20 7.51
N THR A 214 3.25 -17.05 8.16
CA THR A 214 2.11 -17.97 8.01
C THR A 214 1.48 -17.87 6.63
N LEU A 215 1.28 -16.65 6.11
CA LEU A 215 0.80 -16.43 4.75
C LEU A 215 1.78 -16.99 3.72
N ALA A 216 3.08 -16.68 3.86
CA ALA A 216 4.13 -17.21 2.99
C ALA A 216 4.06 -18.74 2.90
N ALA A 217 4.01 -19.43 4.05
CA ALA A 217 3.89 -20.89 4.09
C ALA A 217 2.61 -21.39 3.39
N SER A 218 1.45 -20.74 3.60
CA SER A 218 0.18 -21.13 2.97
C SER A 218 0.19 -21.01 1.44
N TYR A 219 1.01 -20.11 0.90
CA TYR A 219 1.20 -19.89 -0.54
C TYR A 219 2.46 -20.58 -1.08
N GLY A 220 3.01 -21.57 -0.34
CA GLY A 220 4.13 -22.39 -0.79
C GLY A 220 5.48 -21.68 -0.81
N ILE A 221 5.62 -20.56 -0.10
CA ILE A 221 6.89 -19.85 0.08
C ILE A 221 7.49 -20.34 1.42
N ASN A 222 8.13 -21.49 1.40
CA ASN A 222 8.80 -22.05 2.59
C ASN A 222 10.16 -21.40 2.77
N GLY A 223 10.63 -21.20 3.99
CA GLY A 223 11.97 -20.65 4.30
C GLY A 223 13.18 -21.41 3.69
N THR A 224 12.97 -22.56 3.03
CA THR A 224 13.99 -23.37 2.34
C THR A 224 13.96 -23.25 0.81
N ASP A 225 12.89 -22.74 0.18
CA ASP A 225 12.86 -22.32 -1.25
C ASP A 225 13.67 -21.01 -1.49
N TRP A 226 14.65 -20.81 -0.60
CA TRP A 226 15.43 -19.62 -0.31
C TRP A 226 16.90 -19.88 -0.71
N VAL A 227 17.21 -21.05 -1.29
CA VAL A 227 18.56 -21.42 -1.74
C VAL A 227 18.68 -21.50 -3.28
N ASP A 228 17.59 -21.76 -4.03
CA ASP A 228 17.71 -22.20 -5.43
C ASP A 228 17.17 -21.20 -6.48
N SER A 229 17.66 -19.96 -6.51
CA SER A 229 17.42 -19.07 -7.67
C SER A 229 18.59 -18.16 -8.06
N HIS A 230 19.81 -18.54 -7.69
CA HIS A 230 21.04 -18.00 -8.28
C HIS A 230 21.89 -19.12 -8.85
N ALA A 231 21.44 -19.65 -9.99
CA ALA A 231 22.29 -20.22 -11.03
C ALA A 231 22.02 -19.44 -12.32
#